data_AF-A0A972EXN6-F1
#
_entry.id   AF-A0A972EXN6-F1
#
_cell.length_a   1.000
_cell.length_b   1.000
_cell.length_c   1.000
_cell.angle_alpha   90.00
_cell.angle_beta   90.00
_cell.angle_gamma   90.00
#
_symmetry.space_group_name_H-M   'P 1'
#
loop_
_entity.id
_entity.type
_entity.pdbx_description
1 polymer ?
#
loop_
_entity_poly.entity_id
_entity_poly.type
_entity_poly.pdbx_seq_one_letter_code
_entity_poly.pdbx_strand_id
1 'polypeptide(L)'
;MIILISMLLTACGGDSLRGSWREPNSGIDMEIRNDGKLVMSLNGQSITMNYTLEDPDVIILVGSLDGTIPDQKMTYRVEENKLTFTLDGADTVFYRVK
;
A
#
# COMPACT_ATOMS: atom_id res chain seq x y z
N MET A 1 3.40 -3.52 -45.27
CA MET A 1 3.79 -2.52 -44.25
C MET A 1 3.29 -3.02 -42.91
N ILE A 2 4.18 -3.60 -42.11
CA ILE A 2 3.87 -4.15 -40.78
C ILE A 2 3.77 -2.95 -39.84
N ILE A 3 2.57 -2.64 -39.35
CA ILE A 3 2.40 -1.69 -38.25
C ILE A 3 2.14 -2.53 -37.01
N LEU A 4 3.21 -2.69 -36.23
CA LEU A 4 3.23 -3.33 -34.94
C LEU A 4 2.66 -2.33 -33.91
N ILE A 5 1.35 -2.37 -33.67
CA ILE A 5 0.74 -1.60 -32.57
C ILE A 5 0.90 -2.40 -31.29
N SER A 6 2.06 -2.28 -30.65
CA SER A 6 2.38 -2.87 -29.35
C SER A 6 2.58 -1.77 -28.31
N MET A 7 1.55 -0.97 -28.09
CA MET A 7 1.49 -0.04 -26.96
C MET A 7 0.05 0.04 -26.50
N LEU A 8 -0.17 -0.32 -25.24
CA LEU A 8 -1.19 0.13 -24.28
C LEU A 8 -1.36 -0.94 -23.19
N LEU A 9 -0.23 -1.37 -22.60
CA LEU A 9 -0.24 -1.81 -21.20
C LEU A 9 -0.23 -0.52 -20.37
N THR A 10 -1.33 0.23 -20.38
CA THR A 10 -1.63 1.11 -19.25
C THR A 10 -1.91 0.17 -18.10
N ALA A 11 -0.84 -0.24 -17.40
CA ALA A 11 -0.97 -0.84 -16.09
C ALA A 11 -1.80 0.16 -15.28
N CYS A 12 -3.05 -0.19 -15.03
CA CYS A 12 -3.93 0.52 -14.11
C CYS A 12 -3.35 0.26 -12.70
N GLY A 13 -2.20 0.88 -12.43
CA GLY A 13 -1.27 0.51 -11.35
C GLY A 13 -1.77 0.85 -9.96
N GLY A 14 -2.90 1.56 -9.84
CA GLY A 14 -3.47 1.96 -8.56
C GLY A 14 -4.43 0.97 -7.92
N ASP A 15 -4.97 -0.01 -8.67
CA ASP A 15 -6.07 -0.84 -8.16
C ASP A 15 -5.57 -2.10 -7.43
N SER A 16 -4.34 -2.55 -7.70
CA SER A 16 -3.79 -3.77 -7.09
C SER A 16 -3.43 -3.62 -5.61
N LEU A 17 -3.11 -2.39 -5.17
CA LEU A 17 -2.74 -2.09 -3.78
C LEU A 17 -3.95 -2.15 -2.83
N ARG A 18 -5.15 -1.83 -3.33
CA ARG A 18 -6.37 -1.75 -2.52
C ARG A 18 -6.83 -3.13 -2.07
N GLY A 19 -7.33 -3.21 -0.85
CA GLY A 19 -7.85 -4.43 -0.25
C GLY A 19 -7.28 -4.71 1.13
N SER A 20 -7.53 -5.93 1.60
CA SER A 20 -7.09 -6.40 2.91
C SER A 20 -5.80 -7.20 2.78
N TRP A 21 -4.89 -6.97 3.72
CA TRP A 21 -3.55 -7.52 3.77
C TRP A 21 -3.22 -7.91 5.21
N ARG A 22 -2.48 -8.99 5.41
CA ARG A 22 -2.07 -9.46 6.74
C ARG A 22 -0.58 -9.72 6.79
N GLU A 23 0.06 -9.21 7.82
CA GLU A 23 1.45 -9.54 8.11
C GLU A 23 1.53 -10.95 8.73
N PRO A 24 2.36 -11.87 8.19
CA PRO A 24 2.37 -13.27 8.62
C PRO A 24 2.86 -13.47 10.06
N ASN A 25 3.67 -12.54 10.58
CA ASN A 25 4.39 -12.74 11.85
C ASN A 25 3.70 -12.07 13.04
N SER A 26 3.28 -10.81 12.92
CA SER A 26 2.62 -10.09 14.01
C SER A 26 1.11 -10.33 14.08
N GLY A 27 0.49 -10.79 12.99
CA GLY A 27 -0.97 -10.83 12.87
C GLY A 27 -1.62 -9.46 12.69
N ILE A 28 -0.84 -8.42 12.34
CA ILE A 28 -1.39 -7.11 11.95
C ILE A 28 -2.20 -7.29 10.65
N ASP A 29 -3.44 -6.82 10.69
CA ASP A 29 -4.30 -6.63 9.55
C ASP A 29 -4.20 -5.21 9.03
N MET A 30 -4.16 -5.06 7.72
CA MET A 30 -4.12 -3.79 7.03
C MET A 30 -5.20 -3.77 5.95
N GLU A 31 -6.03 -2.74 5.95
CA GLU A 31 -7.02 -2.49 4.90
C GLU A 31 -6.67 -1.16 4.20
N ILE A 32 -6.34 -1.23 2.91
CA ILE A 32 -6.09 -0.04 2.08
C ILE A 32 -7.37 0.26 1.30
N ARG A 33 -8.07 1.32 1.70
CA ARG A 33 -9.38 1.70 1.17
C ARG A 33 -9.25 2.66 -0.01
N ASN A 34 -10.29 2.74 -0.84
CA ASN A 34 -10.35 3.66 -1.97
C ASN A 34 -10.67 5.12 -1.58
N ASP A 35 -11.01 5.39 -0.32
CA ASP A 35 -11.30 6.73 0.22
C ASP A 35 -10.06 7.47 0.74
N GLY A 36 -8.86 6.95 0.46
CA GLY A 36 -7.60 7.52 0.93
C GLY A 36 -7.28 7.18 2.38
N LYS A 37 -7.93 6.16 2.96
CA LYS A 37 -7.64 5.68 4.32
C LYS A 37 -7.00 4.31 4.35
N LEU A 38 -6.06 4.14 5.26
CA LEU A 38 -5.43 2.89 5.62
C LEU A 38 -5.83 2.56 7.06
N VAL A 39 -6.37 1.36 7.26
CA VAL A 39 -6.74 0.87 8.59
C VAL A 39 -5.80 -0.25 8.98
N MET A 40 -5.03 -0.06 10.05
CA MET A 40 -4.25 -1.13 10.68
C MET A 40 -5.01 -1.66 11.89
N SER A 41 -5.14 -2.98 12.02
CA SER A 41 -5.80 -3.63 13.14
C SER A 41 -4.90 -4.70 13.75
N LEU A 42 -4.84 -4.73 15.08
CA LEU A 42 -4.10 -5.72 15.84
C LEU A 42 -4.83 -6.01 17.16
N ASN A 43 -5.10 -7.29 17.45
CA ASN A 43 -5.73 -7.73 18.70
C ASN A 43 -7.03 -6.98 19.05
N GLY A 44 -7.86 -6.67 18.05
CA GLY A 44 -9.13 -5.96 18.24
C GLY A 44 -9.04 -4.45 18.40
N GLN A 45 -7.82 -3.88 18.40
CA GLN A 45 -7.60 -2.44 18.29
C GLN A 45 -7.37 -2.07 16.83
N SER A 46 -7.87 -0.91 16.40
CA SER A 46 -7.67 -0.41 15.05
C SER A 46 -7.23 1.06 15.06
N ILE A 47 -6.34 1.39 14.13
CA ILE A 47 -5.84 2.74 13.88
C ILE A 47 -6.14 3.05 12.43
N THR A 48 -6.73 4.21 12.17
CA THR A 48 -6.99 4.71 10.81
C THR A 48 -6.05 5.87 10.52
N MET A 49 -5.36 5.81 9.38
CA MET A 49 -4.47 6.85 8.88
C MET A 49 -4.91 7.26 7.49
N ASN A 50 -4.64 8.51 7.10
CA ASN A 50 -4.79 8.90 5.70
C ASN A 50 -3.54 8.47 4.93
N TYR A 51 -3.71 8.17 3.64
CA TYR A 51 -2.59 7.92 2.75
C TYR A 51 -2.77 8.64 1.42
N THR A 52 -1.64 8.92 0.77
CA THR A 52 -1.59 9.37 -0.62
C THR A 52 -0.65 8.47 -1.41
N LEU A 53 -0.86 8.40 -2.72
CA LEU A 53 -0.01 7.66 -3.64
C LEU A 53 0.72 8.64 -4.56
N GLU A 54 1.98 8.36 -4.82
CA GLU A 54 2.80 9.04 -5.82
C GLU A 54 3.33 8.01 -6.83
N ASP A 55 3.34 8.38 -8.10
CA ASP A 55 3.86 7.53 -9.16
C ASP A 55 5.40 7.39 -9.07
N PRO A 56 5.98 6.22 -9.41
CA PRO A 56 5.29 5.02 -9.87
C PRO A 56 4.76 4.11 -8.75
N ASP A 57 5.43 4.04 -7.60
CA ASP A 57 5.15 3.04 -6.56
C ASP A 57 5.47 3.57 -5.14
N VAL A 58 4.98 4.77 -4.81
CA VAL A 58 5.22 5.41 -3.51
C VAL A 58 3.89 5.59 -2.79
N ILE A 59 3.87 5.24 -1.51
CA ILE A 59 2.78 5.56 -0.58
C ILE A 59 3.31 6.48 0.51
N ILE A 60 2.51 7.48 0.86
CA ILE A 60 2.79 8.39 1.97
C ILE A 60 1.68 8.19 2.99
N LEU A 61 2.02 7.68 4.15
CA LEU A 61 1.12 7.64 5.30
C LEU A 61 1.19 9.01 5.97
N VAL A 62 0.06 9.71 5.95
CA VAL A 62 -0.04 11.03 6.55
C VAL A 62 -0.06 10.86 8.07
N GLY A 63 0.86 11.56 8.73
CA GLY A 63 0.98 11.58 10.17
C GLY A 63 -0.20 12.29 10.85
N SER A 64 -0.06 12.57 12.14
CA SER A 64 -1.11 13.21 12.91
C SER A 64 -1.28 14.68 12.51
N LEU A 65 -2.52 15.16 12.48
CA LEU A 65 -2.84 16.55 12.12
C LEU A 65 -2.22 17.59 13.08
N ASP A 66 -1.85 17.16 14.29
CA ASP A 66 -1.17 17.98 15.30
C ASP A 66 0.35 18.06 15.10
N GLY A 67 0.90 17.39 14.08
CA GLY A 67 2.32 17.41 13.75
C GLY A 67 3.21 16.59 14.70
N THR A 68 2.63 15.83 15.62
CA THR A 68 3.40 14.98 16.55
C THR A 68 3.97 13.73 15.87
N ILE A 69 3.32 13.24 14.82
CA ILE A 69 3.78 12.12 13.99
C ILE A 69 4.10 12.67 12.60
N PRO A 70 5.36 12.55 12.12
CA PRO A 70 5.71 12.95 10.76
C PRO A 70 5.10 12.01 9.72
N ASP A 71 4.90 12.52 8.51
CA ASP A 71 4.50 11.71 7.36
C ASP A 71 5.55 10.62 7.09
N GLN A 72 5.08 9.41 6.80
CA GLN A 72 5.95 8.29 6.47
C GLN A 72 5.85 7.98 4.99
N LYS A 73 6.94 8.23 4.27
CA LYS A 73 7.07 7.92 2.85
C LYS A 73 7.75 6.56 2.68
N MET A 74 7.08 5.63 2.01
CA MET A 74 7.61 4.30 1.71
C MET A 74 7.34 3.92 0.26
N THR A 75 8.19 3.06 -0.29
CA THR A 75 7.92 2.45 -1.60
C THR A 75 7.14 1.18 -1.41
N TYR A 76 6.32 0.80 -2.38
CA TYR A 76 5.56 -0.44 -2.32
C TYR A 76 5.75 -1.29 -3.58
N ARG A 77 5.50 -2.59 -3.46
CA ARG A 77 5.43 -3.50 -4.60
C ARG A 77 4.32 -4.50 -4.37
N VAL A 78 3.42 -4.62 -5.35
CA VAL A 78 2.34 -5.60 -5.33
C VAL A 78 2.63 -6.70 -6.35
N GLU A 79 2.69 -7.95 -5.87
CA GLU A 79 2.87 -9.17 -6.65
C GLU A 79 1.68 -10.09 -6.38
N GLU A 80 0.62 -9.99 -7.18
CA GLU A 80 -0.67 -10.72 -7.06
C GLU A 80 -1.28 -10.75 -5.64
N ASN A 81 -0.76 -11.60 -4.75
CA ASN A 81 -1.22 -11.80 -3.38
C ASN A 81 -0.20 -11.36 -2.32
N LYS A 82 0.89 -10.70 -2.72
CA LYS A 82 1.94 -10.22 -1.83
C LYS A 82 2.14 -8.72 -2.01
N LEU A 83 2.11 -8.00 -0.90
CA LEU A 83 2.43 -6.58 -0.81
C LEU A 83 3.73 -6.44 -0.01
N THR A 84 4.71 -5.76 -0.57
CA THR A 84 5.96 -5.43 0.12
C THR A 84 6.05 -3.93 0.26
N PHE A 85 6.19 -3.42 1.48
CA PHE A 85 6.59 -2.04 1.73
C PHE A 85 8.08 -1.99 2.05
N THR A 86 8.78 -1.02 1.48
CA THR A 86 10.20 -0.77 1.77
C THR A 86 10.35 0.64 2.33
N LEU A 87 10.87 0.72 3.55
CA LEU A 87 11.21 1.96 4.25
C LEU A 87 12.68 1.88 4.68
N ASP A 88 13.51 2.84 4.22
CA ASP A 88 14.94 2.90 4.54
C ASP A 88 15.71 1.58 4.31
N GLY A 89 15.30 0.82 3.29
CA GLY A 89 15.91 -0.48 2.93
C GLY A 89 15.44 -1.66 3.77
N ALA A 90 14.52 -1.45 4.73
CA ALA A 90 13.84 -2.51 5.45
C ALA A 90 12.52 -2.87 4.77
N ASP A 91 12.33 -4.17 4.49
CA ASP A 91 11.14 -4.70 3.85
C ASP A 91 10.15 -5.24 4.88
N THR A 92 8.89 -4.86 4.71
CA THR A 92 7.75 -5.43 5.44
C THR A 92 6.80 -6.09 4.45
N VAL A 93 6.49 -7.36 4.67
CA VAL A 93 5.70 -8.17 3.74
C VAL A 93 4.33 -8.48 4.31
N PHE A 94 3.31 -8.22 3.52
CA PHE A 94 1.91 -8.55 3.79
C PHE A 94 1.36 -9.47 2.70
N TYR A 95 0.41 -10.31 3.08
CA TYR A 95 -0.29 -11.20 2.16
C TYR A 95 -1.76 -10.84 2.07
N ARG A 96 -2.32 -10.90 0.86
CA ARG A 96 -3.71 -10.54 0.60
C ARG A 96 -4.64 -11.45 1.39
N VAL A 97 -5.56 -10.86 2.13
CA VAL A 97 -6.65 -11.54 2.84
C VAL A 97 -7.92 -11.28 2.03
N LYS A 98 -8.67 -12.35 1.72
CA LYS A 98 -9.87 -12.30 0.87
C LYS A 98 -10.86 -11.22 1.28
#